data_AF-A0A250FAT7-F1
#
_entry.id   AF-A0A250FAT7-F1
#
_cell.length_a   1.000
_cell.length_b   1.000
_cell.length_c   1.000
_cell.angle_alpha   90.00
_cell.angle_beta   90.00
_cell.angle_gamma   90.00
#
_symmetry.space_group_name_H-M   'P 1'
#
loop_
_entity.id
_entity.type
_entity.pdbx_description
1 polymer ?
#
loop_
_entity_poly.entity_id
_entity_poly.type
_entity_poly.pdbx_seq_one_letter_code
_entity_poly.pdbx_strand_id
1 'polypeptide(L)'
;MKKIIFIFVLGVLLGCEKEQRTRNPYLGEFHFTYTINMNLPLYNSLKTPMSTVFVPYGGIKGFFVTYNGSSYYAWEAACPNHAANTCERLHCASKSGGGNTFGRCDDTNTHSFIFVQCPCDGTVYNLVNGSPIAIDKVTSPYHLLYYNVSVAGNILTISN
;
A
#
# COMPACT_ATOMS: atom_id res chain seq x y z
N MET A 1 -71.09 -10.03 -1.90
CA MET A 1 -70.80 -8.75 -2.57
C MET A 1 -69.44 -8.25 -2.08
N LYS A 2 -68.64 -7.70 -3.01
CA LYS A 2 -67.30 -7.10 -2.87
C LYS A 2 -67.21 -6.15 -1.65
N LYS A 3 -66.07 -5.90 -0.99
CA LYS A 3 -64.86 -5.24 -1.54
C LYS A 3 -63.61 -5.50 -0.68
N ILE A 4 -62.50 -5.66 -1.38
CA ILE A 4 -61.10 -5.74 -0.94
C ILE A 4 -60.59 -4.35 -0.54
N ILE A 5 -59.89 -4.23 0.60
CA ILE A 5 -58.93 -3.15 0.91
C ILE A 5 -57.82 -3.80 1.76
N PHE A 6 -56.84 -4.50 1.18
CA PHE A 6 -55.53 -3.98 0.74
C PHE A 6 -54.93 -2.92 1.68
N ILE A 7 -54.58 -3.33 2.91
CA ILE A 7 -53.70 -2.51 3.77
C ILE A 7 -52.26 -2.81 3.38
N PHE A 8 -51.70 -1.77 2.78
CA PHE A 8 -50.37 -1.56 2.27
C PHE A 8 -49.31 -1.94 3.31
N VAL A 9 -48.62 -3.06 3.08
CA VAL A 9 -47.36 -3.39 3.75
C VAL A 9 -46.36 -2.31 3.35
N LEU A 10 -46.12 -1.38 4.27
CA LEU A 10 -45.08 -0.36 4.18
C LEU A 10 -43.73 -1.06 4.29
N GLY A 11 -43.25 -1.59 3.16
CA GLY A 11 -41.88 -2.05 3.00
C GLY A 11 -40.96 -0.84 3.09
N VAL A 12 -40.44 -0.59 4.29
CA VAL A 12 -39.31 0.31 4.50
C VAL A 12 -38.12 -0.30 3.76
N LEU A 13 -37.91 0.15 2.52
CA LEU A 13 -36.68 -0.09 1.79
C LEU A 13 -35.59 0.71 2.51
N LEU A 14 -34.95 0.09 3.50
CA LEU A 14 -33.65 0.52 3.98
C LEU A 14 -32.66 0.33 2.82
N GLY A 15 -32.51 1.37 2.02
CA GLY A 15 -31.47 1.45 1.00
C GLY A 15 -30.13 1.35 1.71
N CYS A 16 -29.45 0.23 1.53
CA CYS A 16 -28.05 0.11 1.86
C CYS A 16 -27.30 0.96 0.83
N GLU A 17 -26.95 2.20 1.21
CA GLU A 17 -26.05 3.02 0.43
C GLU A 17 -24.71 2.26 0.42
N LYS A 18 -24.40 1.62 -0.71
CA LYS A 18 -23.09 1.01 -0.89
C LYS A 18 -22.11 2.16 -0.89
N GLU A 19 -21.39 2.34 0.21
CA GLU A 19 -20.25 3.24 0.26
C GLU A 19 -19.35 2.88 -0.93
N GLN A 20 -19.36 3.74 -1.95
CA GLN A 20 -18.41 3.60 -3.04
C GLN A 20 -17.05 3.73 -2.37
N ARG A 21 -16.28 2.64 -2.33
CA ARG A 21 -14.85 2.70 -2.01
C ARG A 21 -14.27 3.73 -2.95
N THR A 22 -14.05 4.93 -2.45
CA THR A 22 -13.44 6.03 -3.18
C THR A 22 -12.02 5.59 -3.48
N ARG A 23 -11.84 5.14 -4.71
CA ARG A 23 -10.56 4.74 -5.25
C ARG A 23 -9.62 5.95 -5.18
N ASN A 24 -8.34 5.70 -4.91
CA ASN A 24 -7.36 6.77 -4.83
C ASN A 24 -7.34 7.54 -6.18
N PRO A 25 -7.73 8.83 -6.22
CA PRO A 25 -7.86 9.57 -7.47
C PRO A 25 -6.51 9.94 -8.09
N TYR A 26 -5.42 9.85 -7.33
CA TYR A 26 -4.08 10.22 -7.77
C TYR A 26 -3.33 9.09 -8.47
N LEU A 27 -3.76 7.84 -8.25
CA LEU A 27 -3.10 6.62 -8.73
C LEU A 27 -4.06 5.86 -9.66
N GLY A 28 -3.72 5.79 -10.94
CA GLY A 28 -4.50 5.10 -11.97
C GLY A 28 -4.46 3.57 -11.86
N GLU A 29 -5.26 2.87 -12.67
CA GLU A 29 -5.10 1.41 -12.83
C GLU A 29 -3.89 1.13 -13.73
N PHE A 30 -3.09 0.14 -13.34
CA PHE A 30 -1.98 -0.33 -14.14
C PHE A 30 -1.88 -1.85 -14.00
N HIS A 31 -2.12 -2.57 -15.08
CA HIS A 31 -2.03 -4.02 -15.08
C HIS A 31 -0.59 -4.47 -15.25
N PHE A 32 -0.13 -5.28 -14.31
CA PHE A 32 1.16 -5.94 -14.41
C PHE A 32 1.17 -7.23 -13.60
N THR A 33 2.12 -8.09 -13.94
CA THR A 33 2.49 -9.25 -13.14
C THR A 33 4.00 -9.28 -13.04
N TYR A 34 4.52 -9.44 -11.82
CA TYR A 34 5.95 -9.56 -11.57
C TYR A 34 6.23 -10.74 -10.65
N THR A 35 7.22 -11.56 -11.01
CA THR A 35 7.57 -12.75 -10.25
C THR A 35 8.96 -12.61 -9.64
N ILE A 36 9.04 -12.83 -8.34
CA ILE A 36 10.28 -12.83 -7.55
C ILE A 36 10.62 -14.26 -7.17
N ASN A 37 11.88 -14.65 -7.40
CA ASN A 37 12.46 -15.85 -6.83
C ASN A 37 13.32 -15.47 -5.62
N MET A 38 12.88 -15.84 -4.42
CA MET A 38 13.55 -15.49 -3.15
C MET A 38 14.90 -16.22 -2.96
N ASN A 39 15.28 -17.14 -3.84
CA ASN A 39 16.61 -17.76 -3.82
C ASN A 39 17.67 -16.94 -4.55
N LEU A 40 17.27 -15.92 -5.30
CA LEU A 40 18.23 -14.99 -5.92
C LEU A 40 18.82 -14.07 -4.84
N PRO A 41 20.14 -13.78 -4.89
CA PRO A 41 20.80 -12.92 -3.90
C PRO A 41 20.13 -11.56 -3.69
N LEU A 42 19.57 -10.98 -4.76
CA LEU A 42 18.86 -9.69 -4.71
C LEU A 42 17.59 -9.72 -3.84
N TYR A 43 16.94 -10.88 -3.70
CA TYR A 43 15.66 -11.04 -3.01
C TYR A 43 15.75 -11.92 -1.76
N ASN A 44 16.92 -12.44 -1.44
CA ASN A 44 17.08 -13.36 -0.31
C ASN A 44 16.78 -12.69 1.03
N SER A 45 16.89 -11.35 1.12
CA SER A 45 16.46 -10.58 2.29
C SER A 45 14.99 -10.80 2.63
N LEU A 46 14.12 -11.07 1.65
CA LEU A 46 12.69 -11.35 1.85
C LEU A 46 12.40 -12.63 2.65
N LYS A 47 13.41 -13.45 2.95
CA LYS A 47 13.27 -14.57 3.89
C LYS A 47 13.44 -14.15 5.36
N THR A 48 13.96 -12.96 5.60
CA THR A 48 14.17 -12.41 6.94
C THR A 48 12.97 -11.53 7.32
N PRO A 49 12.34 -11.74 8.48
CA PRO A 49 11.27 -10.87 8.96
C PRO A 49 11.71 -9.41 9.01
N MET A 50 10.77 -8.50 8.77
CA MET A 50 10.96 -7.05 8.78
C MET A 50 11.95 -6.54 7.72
N SER A 51 12.05 -7.28 6.61
CA SER A 51 12.82 -6.87 5.44
C SER A 51 11.93 -6.30 4.36
N THR A 52 12.49 -5.37 3.58
CA THR A 52 11.85 -4.77 2.42
C THR A 52 12.80 -4.73 1.24
N VAL A 53 12.29 -5.09 0.06
CA VAL A 53 12.97 -4.88 -1.22
C VAL A 53 12.15 -3.92 -2.08
N PHE A 54 12.83 -2.98 -2.73
CA PHE A 54 12.23 -2.18 -3.79
C PHE A 54 12.43 -2.85 -5.15
N VAL A 55 11.36 -2.96 -5.93
CA VAL A 55 11.35 -3.49 -7.29
C VAL A 55 10.97 -2.35 -8.25
N PRO A 56 11.85 -1.95 -9.18
CA PRO A 56 11.58 -0.83 -10.08
C PRO A 56 10.72 -1.19 -11.30
N TYR A 57 10.42 -2.47 -11.51
CA TYR A 57 9.71 -2.97 -12.69
C TYR A 57 8.30 -3.44 -12.32
N GLY A 58 7.27 -2.76 -12.84
CA GLY A 58 5.87 -2.98 -12.48
C GLY A 58 5.30 -1.81 -11.67
N GLY A 59 3.97 -1.76 -11.53
CA GLY A 59 3.28 -0.63 -10.94
C GLY A 59 3.51 0.70 -11.68
N ILE A 60 3.24 1.82 -11.01
CA ILE A 60 3.36 3.17 -11.57
C ILE A 60 4.79 3.70 -11.41
N LYS A 61 5.41 3.56 -10.23
CA LYS A 61 6.82 3.93 -9.97
C LYS A 61 7.66 2.77 -9.43
N GLY A 62 7.23 1.54 -9.64
CA GLY A 62 7.73 0.37 -8.92
C GLY A 62 6.93 0.08 -7.66
N PHE A 63 7.41 -0.86 -6.87
CA PHE A 63 6.76 -1.25 -5.62
C PHE A 63 7.75 -1.74 -4.58
N PHE A 64 7.34 -1.67 -3.31
CA PHE A 64 8.05 -2.25 -2.19
C PHE A 64 7.41 -3.59 -1.84
N VAL A 65 8.22 -4.63 -1.67
CA VAL A 65 7.81 -5.91 -1.11
C VAL A 65 8.38 -6.03 0.28
N THR A 66 7.52 -6.22 1.28
CA THR A 66 7.91 -6.33 2.68
C THR A 66 7.45 -7.67 3.23
N TYR A 67 8.36 -8.39 3.89
CA TYR A 67 8.03 -9.57 4.66
C TYR A 67 7.94 -9.21 6.14
N ASN A 68 6.77 -9.34 6.76
CA ASN A 68 6.61 -9.01 8.19
C ASN A 68 6.94 -10.17 9.13
N GLY A 69 7.37 -11.32 8.62
CA GLY A 69 7.61 -12.55 9.38
C GLY A 69 6.46 -13.56 9.34
N SER A 70 5.31 -13.19 8.78
CA SER A 70 4.15 -14.07 8.58
C SER A 70 3.60 -13.97 7.16
N SER A 71 3.52 -12.76 6.60
CA SER A 71 2.95 -12.47 5.30
C SER A 71 3.79 -11.47 4.53
N TYR A 72 3.61 -11.49 3.21
CA TYR A 72 4.24 -10.56 2.28
C TYR A 72 3.24 -9.51 1.85
N TYR A 73 3.69 -8.26 1.81
CA TYR A 73 2.90 -7.12 1.36
C TYR A 73 3.63 -6.43 0.23
N ALA A 74 2.88 -6.05 -0.81
CA ALA A 74 3.40 -5.27 -1.92
C ALA A 74 2.67 -3.93 -2.01
N TRP A 75 3.42 -2.84 -2.02
CA TRP A 75 2.88 -1.48 -2.01
C TRP A 75 3.47 -0.65 -3.15
N GLU A 76 2.62 0.09 -3.86
CA GLU A 76 3.06 1.08 -4.87
C GLU A 76 4.08 2.06 -4.28
N ALA A 77 5.08 2.43 -5.09
CA ALA A 77 6.12 3.36 -4.70
C ALA A 77 5.78 4.83 -4.97
N ALA A 78 4.73 5.16 -5.71
CA ALA A 78 4.22 6.52 -5.86
C ALA A 78 3.57 7.04 -4.56
N CYS A 79 3.67 8.35 -4.32
CA CYS A 79 3.00 8.97 -3.18
C CYS A 79 1.47 8.89 -3.33
N PRO A 80 0.72 8.45 -2.30
CA PRO A 80 -0.73 8.27 -2.40
C PRO A 80 -1.54 9.55 -2.57
N ASN A 81 -0.99 10.72 -2.20
CA ASN A 81 -1.74 11.98 -2.13
C ASN A 81 -1.39 12.96 -3.26
N HIS A 82 -0.59 12.53 -4.22
CA HIS A 82 -0.12 13.37 -5.32
C HIS A 82 -0.19 12.62 -6.63
N ALA A 83 -0.49 13.33 -7.72
CA ALA A 83 -0.45 12.75 -9.05
C ALA A 83 0.94 12.11 -9.31
N ALA A 84 0.94 10.91 -9.88
CA ALA A 84 2.17 10.12 -9.98
C ALA A 84 3.31 10.82 -10.75
N ASN A 85 3.02 11.75 -11.66
CA ASN A 85 4.06 12.46 -12.41
C ASN A 85 4.60 13.72 -11.70
N THR A 86 3.99 14.18 -10.61
CA THR A 86 4.39 15.43 -9.93
C THR A 86 5.36 15.24 -8.78
N CYS A 87 5.51 14.00 -8.31
CA CYS A 87 6.37 13.68 -7.18
C CYS A 87 7.39 12.58 -7.53
N GLU A 88 8.54 12.63 -6.87
CA GLU A 88 9.43 11.47 -6.81
C GLU A 88 8.75 10.31 -6.07
N ARG A 89 9.28 9.09 -6.25
CA ARG A 89 8.78 7.94 -5.50
C ARG A 89 9.05 8.08 -4.00
N LEU A 90 8.26 7.38 -3.20
CA LEU A 90 8.52 7.09 -1.81
C LEU A 90 9.96 6.58 -1.65
N HIS A 91 10.61 7.02 -0.58
CA HIS A 91 11.96 6.61 -0.23
C HIS A 91 12.00 6.00 1.16
N CYS A 92 13.00 5.14 1.39
CA CYS A 92 13.21 4.51 2.69
C CYS A 92 13.31 5.55 3.81
N ALA A 93 12.58 5.33 4.88
CA ALA A 93 12.63 6.12 6.09
C ALA A 93 12.99 5.25 7.30
N SER A 94 13.72 5.81 8.24
CA SER A 94 14.04 5.21 9.52
C SER A 94 13.66 6.18 10.63
N LYS A 95 13.27 5.64 11.78
CA LYS A 95 12.99 6.47 12.95
C LYS A 95 14.32 7.06 13.44
N SER A 96 14.40 8.40 13.50
CA SER A 96 15.62 9.10 13.90
C SER A 96 15.35 9.89 15.18
N GLY A 97 16.10 9.59 16.24
CA GLY A 97 15.95 10.23 17.55
C GLY A 97 14.73 9.74 18.36
N GLY A 98 14.32 10.54 19.35
CA GLY A 98 13.12 10.31 20.16
C GLY A 98 11.88 10.98 19.55
N GLY A 99 10.69 10.38 19.72
CA GLY A 99 9.41 10.93 19.23
C GLY A 99 8.92 10.33 17.90
N ASN A 100 8.28 11.13 17.04
CA ASN A 100 7.74 10.72 15.72
C ASN A 100 8.56 11.26 14.54
N THR A 101 9.85 11.48 14.74
CA THR A 101 10.74 12.00 13.71
C THR A 101 11.30 10.87 12.85
N PHE A 102 11.22 11.04 11.53
CA PHE A 102 11.76 10.10 10.56
C PHE A 102 12.81 10.79 9.70
N GLY A 103 13.93 10.10 9.49
CA GLY A 103 14.98 10.49 8.56
C GLY A 103 15.03 9.53 7.39
N ARG A 104 15.76 9.92 6.35
CA ARG A 104 16.10 9.02 5.24
C ARG A 104 17.01 7.91 5.76
N CYS A 105 16.85 6.69 5.23
CA CYS A 105 17.74 5.59 5.61
C CYS A 105 19.18 5.84 5.14
N ASP A 106 20.14 5.57 6.01
CA ASP A 106 21.58 5.73 5.73
C ASP A 106 22.10 4.67 4.75
N ASP A 107 21.60 3.43 4.87
CA ASP A 107 21.95 2.33 3.96
C ASP A 107 20.72 1.50 3.59
N THR A 108 20.31 1.61 2.33
CA THR A 108 19.20 0.83 1.77
C THR A 108 19.60 -0.60 1.36
N ASN A 109 20.90 -0.91 1.28
CA ASN A 109 21.39 -2.24 0.90
C ASN A 109 21.16 -3.29 1.99
N THR A 110 20.95 -2.84 3.24
CA THR A 110 20.60 -3.74 4.34
C THR A 110 19.20 -4.34 4.21
N HIS A 111 18.31 -3.71 3.42
CA HIS A 111 16.91 -4.11 3.28
C HIS A 111 16.11 -4.16 4.61
N SER A 112 16.68 -3.73 5.73
CA SER A 112 16.12 -3.84 7.08
C SER A 112 15.30 -2.59 7.44
N PHE A 113 14.34 -2.24 6.60
CA PHE A 113 13.46 -1.10 6.82
C PHE A 113 12.01 -1.47 6.53
N ILE A 114 11.09 -0.81 7.23
CA ILE A 114 9.64 -0.98 7.04
C ILE A 114 8.90 0.35 6.97
N PHE A 115 9.61 1.47 6.93
CA PHE A 115 9.00 2.79 6.77
C PHE A 115 9.46 3.42 5.47
N VAL A 116 8.55 4.15 4.85
CA VAL A 116 8.84 4.96 3.66
C VAL A 116 8.20 6.33 3.80
N GLN A 117 8.85 7.34 3.25
CA GLN A 117 8.39 8.72 3.29
C GLN A 117 8.13 9.25 1.89
N CYS A 118 7.04 10.01 1.75
CA CYS A 118 6.77 10.78 0.55
C CYS A 118 7.58 12.09 0.57
N PRO A 119 8.40 12.35 -0.46
CA PRO A 119 9.21 13.57 -0.49
C PRO A 119 8.40 14.86 -0.70
N CYS A 120 7.19 14.78 -1.26
CA CYS A 120 6.39 15.98 -1.54
C CYS A 120 5.65 16.52 -0.31
N ASP A 121 5.02 15.64 0.45
CA ASP A 121 4.20 16.01 1.61
C ASP A 121 4.79 15.64 2.97
N GLY A 122 5.92 14.92 3.01
CA GLY A 122 6.57 14.50 4.25
C GLY A 122 5.91 13.33 4.97
N THR A 123 4.78 12.80 4.47
CA THR A 123 4.03 11.72 5.11
C THR A 123 4.83 10.42 5.12
N VAL A 124 4.87 9.77 6.28
CA VAL A 124 5.55 8.50 6.48
C VAL A 124 4.52 7.38 6.58
N TYR A 125 4.80 6.26 5.92
CA TYR A 125 3.96 5.08 5.88
C TYR A 125 4.69 3.87 6.44
N ASN A 126 3.92 2.95 7.03
CA ASN A 126 4.40 1.65 7.48
C ASN A 126 4.10 0.59 6.42
N LEU A 127 5.14 -0.10 5.93
CA LEU A 127 5.04 -1.13 4.91
C LEU A 127 4.53 -2.47 5.44
N VAL A 128 4.38 -2.64 6.76
CA VAL A 128 3.76 -3.84 7.33
C VAL A 128 2.24 -3.84 7.16
N ASN A 129 1.61 -2.67 7.01
CA ASN A 129 0.16 -2.53 6.94
C ASN A 129 -0.35 -1.45 5.95
N GLY A 130 0.54 -0.68 5.34
CA GLY A 130 0.22 0.39 4.40
C GLY A 130 -0.31 1.68 5.03
N SER A 131 -0.33 1.81 6.36
CA SER A 131 -0.95 2.96 7.04
C SER A 131 0.01 4.16 7.13
N PRO A 132 -0.49 5.41 7.05
CA PRO A 132 0.27 6.59 7.45
C PRO A 132 0.54 6.57 8.95
N ILE A 133 1.75 6.95 9.36
CA ILE A 133 2.19 6.95 10.78
C ILE A 133 2.72 8.29 11.27
N ALA A 134 3.15 9.16 10.35
CA ALA A 134 3.49 10.56 10.62
C ALA A 134 3.04 11.37 9.42
N ILE A 135 2.27 12.43 9.67
CA ILE A 135 1.61 13.24 8.65
C ILE A 135 2.12 14.67 8.79
N ASP A 136 2.48 15.30 7.67
CA ASP A 136 2.99 16.67 7.64
C ASP A 136 2.05 17.59 6.84
N LYS A 137 2.10 17.60 5.51
CA LYS A 137 1.36 18.60 4.70
C LYS A 137 -0.05 18.20 4.26
N VAL A 138 -0.51 16.99 4.60
CA VAL A 138 -1.83 16.45 4.18
C VAL A 138 -2.76 16.32 5.37
N THR A 139 -4.04 16.70 5.23
CA THR A 139 -5.02 16.61 6.34
C THR A 139 -5.58 15.19 6.54
N SER A 140 -5.79 14.44 5.45
CA SER A 140 -6.29 13.07 5.48
C SER A 140 -5.59 12.26 4.39
N PRO A 141 -4.44 11.64 4.71
CA PRO A 141 -3.67 10.90 3.72
C PRO A 141 -4.33 9.57 3.38
N TYR A 142 -4.31 9.22 2.09
CA TYR A 142 -4.65 7.87 1.63
C TYR A 142 -3.62 6.87 2.16
N HIS A 143 -4.07 5.63 2.40
CA HIS A 143 -3.16 4.51 2.62
C HIS A 143 -2.36 4.20 1.36
N LEU A 144 -1.26 3.46 1.53
CA LEU A 144 -0.51 2.93 0.39
C LEU A 144 -1.42 2.04 -0.48
N LEU A 145 -1.25 2.16 -1.80
CA LEU A 145 -1.95 1.30 -2.76
C LEU A 145 -1.35 -0.11 -2.68
N TYR A 146 -2.20 -1.08 -2.36
CA TYR A 146 -1.85 -2.49 -2.23
C TYR A 146 -1.81 -3.20 -3.59
N TYR A 147 -0.85 -4.10 -3.76
CA TYR A 147 -0.82 -5.09 -4.85
C TYR A 147 -1.00 -6.50 -4.30
N ASN A 148 -1.72 -7.32 -5.06
CA ASN A 148 -2.00 -8.69 -4.69
C ASN A 148 -0.70 -9.50 -4.71
N VAL A 149 -0.49 -10.29 -3.66
CA VAL A 149 0.69 -11.15 -3.50
C VAL A 149 0.27 -12.60 -3.36
N SER A 150 0.80 -13.46 -4.23
CA SER A 150 0.64 -14.91 -4.16
C SER A 150 1.99 -15.57 -3.87
N VAL A 151 2.01 -16.56 -2.99
CA VAL A 151 3.23 -17.28 -2.57
C VAL A 151 3.10 -18.75 -2.94
N ALA A 152 4.09 -19.27 -3.68
CA ALA A 152 4.22 -20.68 -4.01
C ALA A 152 5.67 -21.14 -3.73
N GLY A 153 5.91 -21.66 -2.53
CA GLY A 153 7.25 -22.01 -2.07
C GLY A 153 8.16 -20.79 -2.01
N ASN A 154 9.22 -20.78 -2.82
CA ASN A 154 10.19 -19.66 -2.90
C ASN A 154 9.82 -18.60 -3.96
N ILE A 155 8.68 -18.76 -4.62
CA ILE A 155 8.22 -17.85 -5.67
C ILE A 155 7.12 -16.95 -5.12
N LEU A 156 7.33 -15.65 -5.26
CA LEU A 156 6.37 -14.58 -4.99
C LEU A 156 5.86 -14.05 -6.33
N THR A 157 4.55 -13.95 -6.50
CA THR A 157 3.94 -13.30 -7.68
C THR A 157 3.13 -12.10 -7.21
N ILE A 158 3.46 -10.93 -7.76
CA ILE A 158 2.84 -9.63 -7.46
C ILE A 158 2.03 -9.20 -8.67
N SER A 159 0.81 -8.72 -8.46
CA SER A 159 -0.11 -8.27 -9.53
C SER A 159 -1.08 -7.17 -9.07
N ASN A 160 -1.64 -6.44 -10.02
CA ASN A 160 -2.73 -5.46 -9.81
C ASN A 160 -4.05 -5.98 -10.38
#